data_AF-A0A0D2J9G6-F1
#
_entry.id   AF-A0A0D2J9G6-F1
#
_cell.length_a   1.000
_cell.length_b   1.000
_cell.length_c   1.000
_cell.angle_alpha   90.00
_cell.angle_beta   90.00
_cell.angle_gamma   90.00
#
_symmetry.space_group_name_H-M   'P 1'
#
loop_
_entity.id
_entity.type
_entity.pdbx_description
1 polymer ?
#
loop_
_entity_poly.entity_id
_entity_poly.type
_entity_poly.pdbx_seq_one_letter_code
_entity_poly.pdbx_strand_id
1 'polypeptide(L)'
;MLYAFSRDGAVPGSKLWVKVHPTLQVPINAVWGMVVAAFAIGTPMLNNVQTFTAVTSIATIGLYISYALPIFFKLVIANKRGWTPGPFNLGRFSVPIGILSCLWIGFIAVIFCLPPVYPISSLTFNYAPVAVGIVLFICFVFWWLPCIGAMHWFQGPPHVPDAHVEVLGDEESPAGLKPQLPAAKPTGGDDSAHRGAAYAPPAH
;
A
#
# COMPACT_ATOMS: atom_id res chain seq x y z
N MET A 1 -7.10 8.64 1.24
CA MET A 1 -6.62 7.52 0.40
C MET A 1 -7.52 7.22 -0.79
N LEU A 2 -8.85 7.38 -0.68
CA LEU A 2 -9.77 7.03 -1.77
C LEU A 2 -9.39 7.65 -3.14
N TYR A 3 -9.06 8.94 -3.20
CA TYR A 3 -8.61 9.58 -4.45
C TYR A 3 -7.35 8.95 -5.06
N ALA A 4 -6.29 8.76 -4.27
CA ALA A 4 -5.04 8.19 -4.74
C ALA A 4 -5.22 6.76 -5.29
N PHE A 5 -5.95 5.92 -4.54
CA PHE A 5 -6.29 4.57 -5.02
C PHE A 5 -7.21 4.59 -6.24
N SER A 6 -8.07 5.59 -6.39
CA SER A 6 -8.91 5.75 -7.58
C SER A 6 -8.11 6.16 -8.81
N ARG A 7 -7.08 6.99 -8.65
CA ARG A 7 -6.13 7.34 -9.72
C ARG A 7 -5.39 6.11 -10.21
N ASP A 8 -5.01 5.23 -9.29
CA ASP A 8 -4.32 3.97 -9.62
C ASP A 8 -5.29 2.88 -10.08
N GLY A 9 -6.59 3.21 -10.26
CA GLY A 9 -7.60 2.24 -10.69
C GLY A 9 -7.76 1.07 -9.73
N ALA A 10 -7.54 1.28 -8.43
CA ALA A 10 -7.54 0.23 -7.39
C ALA A 10 -8.87 0.07 -6.65
N VAL A 11 -9.88 0.90 -6.95
CA VAL A 11 -11.21 0.84 -6.31
C VAL A 11 -12.33 0.73 -7.34
N PRO A 12 -13.43 0.03 -7.01
CA PRO A 12 -14.59 -0.04 -7.88
C PRO A 12 -15.17 1.36 -8.11
N GLY A 13 -15.52 1.66 -9.37
CA GLY A 13 -16.01 2.98 -9.75
C GLY A 13 -14.94 4.07 -9.69
N SER A 14 -13.65 3.74 -9.78
CA SER A 14 -12.50 4.66 -9.78
C SER A 14 -12.73 5.97 -10.56
N LYS A 15 -13.38 5.89 -11.73
CA LYS A 15 -13.74 7.05 -12.58
C LYS A 15 -14.60 8.11 -11.90
N LEU A 16 -15.41 7.74 -10.90
CA LEU A 16 -16.24 8.69 -10.14
C LEU A 16 -15.41 9.44 -9.09
N TRP A 17 -14.56 8.70 -8.39
CA TRP A 17 -13.79 9.14 -7.24
C TRP A 17 -12.55 9.96 -7.63
N VAL A 18 -12.00 9.72 -8.82
CA VAL A 18 -10.82 10.43 -9.36
C VAL A 18 -11.15 11.85 -9.84
N LYS A 19 -12.43 12.22 -9.96
CA LYS A 19 -12.83 13.55 -10.44
C LYS A 19 -12.47 14.63 -9.42
N VAL A 20 -11.65 15.59 -9.86
CA VAL A 20 -11.23 16.76 -9.09
C VAL A 20 -12.03 17.98 -9.55
N HIS A 21 -12.46 18.82 -8.60
CA HIS A 21 -13.17 20.05 -8.93
C HIS A 21 -12.22 21.08 -9.57
N PRO A 22 -12.58 21.71 -10.71
CA PRO A 22 -11.66 22.56 -11.47
C PRO A 22 -11.17 23.79 -10.68
N THR A 23 -12.03 24.39 -9.86
CA THR A 23 -11.69 25.61 -9.10
C THR A 23 -11.07 25.32 -7.74
N LEU A 24 -11.54 24.28 -7.04
CA LEU A 24 -11.12 24.01 -5.66
C LEU A 24 -9.94 23.04 -5.60
N GLN A 25 -9.60 22.36 -6.71
CA GLN A 25 -8.51 21.38 -6.78
C GLN A 25 -8.64 20.24 -5.75
N VAL A 26 -9.86 19.93 -5.33
CA VAL A 26 -10.19 18.85 -4.38
C VAL A 26 -11.11 17.79 -5.00
N PRO A 27 -10.95 16.50 -4.65
CA PRO A 27 -11.81 15.42 -5.13
C PRO A 27 -13.10 15.34 -4.30
N ILE A 28 -14.06 16.23 -4.60
CA ILE A 28 -15.32 16.39 -3.84
C ILE A 28 -16.10 15.08 -3.71
N ASN A 29 -16.20 14.29 -4.77
CA ASN A 29 -16.91 13.01 -4.76
C ASN A 29 -16.30 12.02 -3.77
N ALA A 30 -14.97 11.95 -3.71
CA ALA A 30 -14.27 11.08 -2.77
C ALA A 30 -14.45 11.57 -1.32
N VAL A 31 -14.44 12.89 -1.10
CA VAL A 31 -14.68 13.47 0.24
C VAL A 31 -16.07 13.10 0.74
N TRP A 32 -17.12 13.38 -0.04
CA TRP A 32 -18.49 13.05 0.38
C TRP A 32 -18.73 11.55 0.51
N GLY A 33 -18.12 10.73 -0.35
CA GLY A 33 -18.17 9.27 -0.21
C GLY A 33 -17.61 8.81 1.14
N MET A 34 -16.48 9.36 1.57
CA MET A 34 -15.88 9.04 2.87
C MET A 34 -16.71 9.60 4.04
N VAL A 35 -17.30 10.79 3.91
CA VAL A 35 -18.18 11.37 4.93
C VAL A 35 -19.40 10.46 5.15
N VAL A 36 -20.09 10.06 4.07
CA VAL A 36 -21.25 9.16 4.15
C VAL A 36 -20.85 7.81 4.75
N ALA A 37 -19.70 7.24 4.34
CA ALA A 37 -19.21 5.99 4.90
C ALA A 37 -18.89 6.10 6.40
N ALA A 38 -18.26 7.20 6.83
CA ALA A 38 -17.96 7.45 8.24
C ALA A 38 -19.24 7.60 9.08
N PHE A 39 -20.25 8.32 8.57
CA PHE A 39 -21.54 8.41 9.24
C PHE A 39 -22.24 7.05 9.33
N ALA A 40 -22.24 6.26 8.26
CA ALA A 40 -22.84 4.94 8.24
C ALA A 40 -22.21 3.99 9.28
N ILE A 41 -20.88 4.00 9.41
CA ILE A 41 -20.15 3.19 10.39
C ILE A 41 -20.27 3.76 11.82
N GLY A 42 -20.36 5.08 11.95
CA GLY A 42 -20.47 5.76 13.25
C GLY A 42 -21.85 5.63 13.90
N THR A 43 -22.92 5.53 13.10
CA THR A 43 -24.30 5.50 13.61
C THR A 43 -24.55 4.33 14.58
N PRO A 44 -24.13 3.07 14.30
CA PRO A 44 -24.26 1.96 15.24
C PRO A 44 -23.55 2.18 16.59
N MET A 45 -22.46 2.95 16.62
CA MET A 45 -21.67 3.17 17.84
C MET A 45 -22.44 3.93 18.93
N LEU A 46 -23.48 4.68 18.54
CA LEU A 46 -24.33 5.43 19.48
C LEU A 46 -25.31 4.54 20.26
N ASN A 47 -25.53 3.31 19.82
CA ASN A 47 -26.53 2.42 20.41
C ASN A 47 -26.11 1.90 21.79
N ASN A 48 -24.90 1.34 21.89
CA ASN A 48 -24.38 0.80 23.14
C ASN A 48 -22.85 0.73 23.15
N VAL A 49 -22.29 0.59 24.36
CA VAL A 49 -20.84 0.53 24.59
C VAL A 49 -20.20 -0.69 23.92
N GLN A 50 -20.93 -1.81 23.81
CA GLN A 50 -20.43 -3.04 23.17
C GLN A 50 -20.17 -2.84 21.68
N THR A 51 -21.08 -2.13 21.00
CA THR A 51 -20.95 -1.79 19.57
C THR A 51 -19.80 -0.80 19.37
N PHE A 52 -19.66 0.19 20.26
CA PHE A 52 -18.50 1.09 20.27
C PHE A 52 -17.18 0.33 20.38
N THR A 53 -17.06 -0.60 21.34
CA THR A 53 -15.85 -1.42 21.53
C THR A 53 -15.58 -2.32 20.33
N ALA A 54 -16.61 -2.94 19.75
CA ALA A 54 -16.47 -3.80 18.58
C ALA A 54 -15.98 -3.00 17.36
N VAL A 55 -16.60 -1.85 17.05
CA VAL A 55 -16.20 -1.00 15.92
C VAL A 55 -14.78 -0.46 16.10
N THR A 56 -14.43 -0.02 17.30
CA THR A 56 -13.06 0.45 17.60
C THR A 56 -12.03 -0.66 17.43
N SER A 57 -12.35 -1.88 17.88
CA SER A 57 -11.48 -3.04 17.71
C SER A 57 -11.31 -3.39 16.22
N ILE A 58 -12.38 -3.39 15.44
CA ILE A 58 -12.34 -3.64 13.99
C ILE A 58 -11.46 -2.60 13.28
N ALA A 59 -11.65 -1.31 13.59
CA ALA A 59 -10.86 -0.23 12.99
C ALA A 59 -9.37 -0.37 13.31
N THR A 60 -9.05 -0.70 14.56
CA THR A 60 -7.68 -0.90 15.03
C THR A 60 -7.03 -2.12 14.38
N ILE A 61 -7.71 -3.27 14.36
CA ILE A 61 -7.21 -4.49 13.72
C ILE A 61 -7.03 -4.26 12.21
N GLY A 62 -7.98 -3.62 11.53
CA GLY A 62 -7.88 -3.31 10.11
C GLY A 62 -6.68 -2.41 9.77
N LEU A 63 -6.44 -1.38 10.58
CA LEU A 63 -5.27 -0.52 10.47
C LEU A 63 -3.96 -1.32 10.64
N TYR A 64 -3.89 -2.15 11.67
CA TYR A 64 -2.70 -2.96 11.92
C TYR A 64 -2.44 -3.99 10.82
N ILE A 65 -3.47 -4.63 10.28
CA ILE A 65 -3.33 -5.51 9.11
C ILE A 65 -2.76 -4.73 7.92
N SER A 66 -3.25 -3.50 7.68
CA SER A 66 -2.74 -2.64 6.60
C SER A 66 -1.26 -2.29 6.77
N TYR A 67 -0.76 -2.20 8.01
CA TYR A 67 0.67 -1.99 8.28
C TYR A 67 1.49 -3.28 8.22
N ALA A 68 0.91 -4.40 8.64
CA ALA A 68 1.57 -5.71 8.58
C ALA A 68 1.83 -6.15 7.14
N LEU A 69 0.89 -5.94 6.21
CA LEU A 69 1.00 -6.38 4.83
C LEU A 69 2.30 -5.91 4.12
N PRO A 70 2.62 -4.60 4.02
CA PRO A 70 3.84 -4.16 3.36
C PRO A 70 5.10 -4.62 4.08
N ILE A 71 5.10 -4.71 5.42
CA ILE A 71 6.24 -5.23 6.19
C ILE A 71 6.46 -6.71 5.88
N PHE A 72 5.39 -7.49 5.89
CA PHE A 72 5.43 -8.92 5.59
C PHE A 72 5.89 -9.19 4.15
N PHE A 73 5.35 -8.48 3.16
CA PHE A 73 5.79 -8.62 1.77
C PHE A 73 7.24 -8.20 1.57
N LYS A 74 7.71 -7.17 2.28
CA LYS A 74 9.14 -6.81 2.27
C LYS A 74 10.01 -7.96 2.79
N LEU A 75 9.62 -8.57 3.91
CA LEU A 75 10.37 -9.67 4.53
C LEU A 75 10.40 -10.93 3.67
N VAL A 76 9.26 -11.29 3.05
CA VAL A 76 9.11 -12.57 2.33
C VAL A 76 9.51 -12.47 0.85
N ILE A 77 9.14 -11.39 0.18
CA ILE A 77 9.28 -11.25 -1.29
C ILE A 77 10.47 -10.35 -1.62
N ALA A 78 10.48 -9.12 -1.10
CA ALA A 78 11.44 -8.10 -1.52
C ALA A 78 12.89 -8.48 -1.18
N ASN A 79 13.12 -9.02 0.02
CA ASN A 79 14.44 -9.50 0.42
C ASN A 79 14.96 -10.65 -0.45
N LYS A 80 14.08 -11.45 -1.07
CA LYS A 80 14.45 -12.58 -1.94
C LYS A 80 14.63 -12.18 -3.41
N ARG A 81 13.98 -11.10 -3.86
CA ARG A 81 13.96 -10.67 -5.28
C ARG A 81 14.90 -9.51 -5.60
N GLY A 82 15.81 -9.14 -4.68
CA GLY A 82 16.79 -8.08 -4.92
C GLY A 82 16.21 -6.67 -4.72
N TRP A 83 15.78 -6.37 -3.50
CA TRP A 83 15.34 -5.01 -3.12
C TRP A 83 16.47 -3.99 -3.21
N THR A 84 16.29 -2.94 -4.01
CA THR A 84 17.20 -1.79 -4.05
C THR A 84 16.90 -0.86 -2.87
N PRO A 85 17.83 -0.66 -1.92
CA PRO A 85 17.60 0.24 -0.80
C PRO A 85 17.48 1.69 -1.28
N GLY A 86 16.48 2.41 -0.77
CA GLY A 86 16.34 3.85 -0.98
C GLY A 86 17.38 4.66 -0.18
N PRO A 87 17.36 6.00 -0.32
CA PRO A 87 18.30 6.91 0.36
C PRO A 87 18.39 6.69 1.88
N PHE A 88 17.27 6.30 2.49
CA PHE A 88 17.23 5.85 3.88
C PHE A 88 17.02 4.33 3.96
N ASN A 89 17.92 3.64 4.66
CA ASN A 89 17.82 2.20 4.91
C ASN A 89 18.35 1.85 6.30
N LEU A 90 17.69 0.89 6.96
CA LEU A 90 18.10 0.37 8.26
C LEU A 90 19.16 -0.75 8.15
N GLY A 91 19.64 -1.02 6.93
CA GLY A 91 20.57 -2.11 6.64
C GLY A 91 20.16 -3.44 7.30
N ARG A 92 21.08 -4.01 8.07
CA ARG A 92 20.90 -5.29 8.79
C ARG A 92 19.73 -5.31 9.78
N PHE A 93 19.31 -4.15 10.31
CA PHE A 93 18.23 -4.07 11.28
C PHE A 93 16.85 -4.13 10.65
N SER A 94 16.74 -3.97 9.32
CA SER A 94 15.45 -3.99 8.63
C SER A 94 14.71 -5.32 8.78
N VAL A 95 15.42 -6.44 8.87
CA VAL A 95 14.82 -7.78 9.03
C VAL A 95 14.32 -8.03 10.45
N PRO A 96 15.16 -7.92 11.50
CA PRO A 96 14.70 -8.19 12.87
C PRO A 96 13.59 -7.23 13.32
N ILE A 97 13.67 -5.93 12.95
CA ILE A 97 12.61 -4.96 13.27
C ILE A 97 11.31 -5.29 12.53
N GLY A 98 11.40 -5.74 11.28
CA GLY A 98 10.23 -6.17 10.53
C GLY A 98 9.55 -7.39 11.17
N ILE A 99 10.34 -8.40 11.57
CA ILE A 99 9.81 -9.60 12.25
C ILE A 99 9.15 -9.21 13.57
N LEU A 100 9.83 -8.40 14.39
CA LEU A 100 9.29 -7.90 15.66
C LEU A 100 7.99 -7.13 15.45
N SER A 101 7.92 -6.29 14.41
CA SER A 101 6.71 -5.53 14.06
C SER A 101 5.54 -6.45 13.70
N CYS A 102 5.76 -7.48 12.88
CA CYS A 102 4.73 -8.45 12.53
C CYS A 102 4.25 -9.25 13.76
N LEU A 103 5.17 -9.68 14.62
CA LEU A 103 4.83 -10.38 15.86
C LEU A 103 4.02 -9.48 16.80
N TRP A 104 4.44 -8.23 16.96
CA TRP A 104 3.72 -7.24 17.78
C TRP A 104 2.32 -6.97 17.25
N ILE A 105 2.16 -6.80 15.93
CA ILE A 105 0.86 -6.63 15.30
C ILE A 105 -0.03 -7.86 15.54
N GLY A 106 0.52 -9.08 15.37
CA GLY A 106 -0.21 -10.31 15.65
C GLY A 106 -0.67 -10.40 17.11
N PHE A 107 0.21 -10.06 18.05
CA PHE A 107 -0.10 -10.03 19.47
C PHE A 107 -1.24 -9.05 19.81
N ILE A 108 -1.15 -7.81 19.31
CA ILE A 108 -2.18 -6.79 19.54
C ILE A 108 -3.50 -7.19 18.89
N ALA A 109 -3.46 -7.76 17.68
CA ALA A 109 -4.67 -8.25 17.01
C ALA A 109 -5.39 -9.30 17.87
N VAL A 110 -4.66 -10.23 18.52
CA VAL A 110 -5.27 -11.21 19.44
C VAL A 110 -5.88 -10.53 20.66
N ILE A 111 -5.22 -9.55 21.26
CA ILE A 111 -5.76 -8.81 22.41
C ILE A 111 -7.07 -8.10 22.04
N PHE A 112 -7.13 -7.42 20.90
CA PHE A 112 -8.36 -6.76 20.43
C PHE A 112 -9.47 -7.74 20.02
N CYS A 113 -9.17 -9.03 19.88
CA CYS A 113 -10.16 -10.08 19.68
C CYS A 113 -10.78 -10.59 21.00
N LEU A 114 -10.15 -10.31 22.15
CA LEU A 114 -10.62 -10.80 23.44
C LEU A 114 -11.78 -9.95 23.99
N PRO A 115 -12.70 -10.54 24.78
CA PRO A 115 -13.75 -9.81 25.45
C PRO A 115 -13.16 -8.93 26.57
N PRO A 116 -13.58 -7.66 26.69
CA PRO A 116 -13.05 -6.74 27.70
C PRO A 116 -13.61 -6.98 29.10
N VAL A 117 -14.68 -7.76 29.23
CA VAL A 117 -15.42 -7.97 30.49
C VAL A 117 -15.78 -9.43 30.68
N TYR A 118 -15.82 -9.86 31.94
CA TYR A 118 -16.25 -11.19 32.37
C TYR A 118 -17.48 -11.05 33.31
N PRO A 119 -18.49 -11.92 33.25
CA PRO A 119 -18.60 -13.15 32.45
C PRO A 119 -18.91 -12.94 30.95
N ILE A 120 -18.45 -13.89 30.12
CA ILE A 120 -18.65 -13.87 28.66
C ILE A 120 -20.04 -14.43 28.35
N SER A 121 -20.86 -13.63 27.69
CA SER A 121 -22.18 -13.98 27.16
C SER A 121 -22.27 -13.49 25.71
N SER A 122 -23.28 -13.92 24.96
CA SER A 122 -23.53 -13.39 23.60
C SER A 122 -23.69 -11.87 23.59
N LEU A 123 -24.13 -11.26 24.69
CA LEU A 123 -24.27 -9.80 24.79
C LEU A 123 -22.96 -9.09 25.13
N THR A 124 -21.97 -9.79 25.70
CA THR A 124 -20.68 -9.21 26.15
C THR A 124 -19.49 -9.64 25.31
N PHE A 125 -19.70 -10.53 24.34
CA PHE A 125 -18.66 -10.98 23.41
C PHE A 125 -18.21 -9.85 22.47
N ASN A 126 -16.90 -9.77 22.22
CA ASN A 126 -16.37 -8.85 21.24
C ASN A 126 -16.52 -9.44 19.83
N TYR A 127 -17.45 -8.92 19.04
CA TYR A 127 -17.73 -9.40 17.69
C TYR A 127 -16.71 -8.95 16.62
N ALA A 128 -15.66 -8.21 17.01
CA ALA A 128 -14.62 -7.76 16.10
C ALA A 128 -13.94 -8.87 15.26
N PRO A 129 -13.55 -10.04 15.81
CA PRO A 129 -12.88 -11.08 15.03
C PRO A 129 -13.78 -11.62 13.91
N VAL A 130 -15.07 -11.79 14.21
CA VAL A 130 -16.08 -12.27 13.26
C VAL A 130 -16.24 -11.25 12.14
N ALA A 131 -16.40 -9.96 12.48
CA ALA A 131 -16.53 -8.91 11.50
C ALA A 131 -15.29 -8.77 10.61
N VAL A 132 -14.08 -8.83 11.19
CA VAL A 132 -12.82 -8.81 10.43
C VAL A 132 -12.73 -10.03 9.50
N GLY A 133 -13.07 -11.22 9.99
CA GLY A 133 -13.11 -12.44 9.17
C GLY A 133 -14.07 -12.34 7.99
N ILE A 134 -15.28 -11.79 8.20
CA ILE A 134 -16.25 -11.53 7.14
C ILE A 134 -15.69 -10.56 6.10
N VAL A 135 -15.08 -9.45 6.54
CA VAL A 135 -14.49 -8.46 5.62
C VAL A 135 -13.36 -9.07 4.80
N LEU A 136 -12.45 -9.82 5.43
CA LEU A 136 -11.37 -10.51 4.73
C LEU A 136 -11.90 -11.54 3.73
N PHE A 137 -12.96 -12.28 4.10
CA PHE A 137 -13.62 -13.21 3.20
C PHE A 137 -14.26 -12.49 2.01
N ILE A 138 -14.98 -11.39 2.23
CA ILE A 138 -15.54 -10.56 1.16
C ILE A 138 -14.43 -10.05 0.24
N CYS A 139 -13.32 -9.56 0.80
CA CYS A 139 -12.16 -9.12 0.01
C CYS A 139 -11.58 -10.26 -0.84
N PHE A 140 -11.44 -11.45 -0.27
CA PHE A 140 -10.93 -12.64 -0.97
C PHE A 140 -11.87 -13.07 -2.11
N VAL A 141 -13.18 -13.14 -1.84
CA VAL A 141 -14.18 -13.44 -2.87
C VAL A 141 -14.18 -12.37 -3.94
N PHE A 142 -14.23 -11.09 -3.55
CA PHE A 142 -14.18 -9.96 -4.48
C PHE A 142 -12.91 -9.97 -5.33
N TRP A 143 -11.77 -10.41 -4.82
CA TRP A 143 -10.56 -10.54 -5.63
C TRP A 143 -10.72 -11.59 -6.75
N TRP A 144 -11.35 -12.72 -6.45
CA TRP A 144 -11.46 -13.91 -7.32
C TRP A 144 -12.72 -13.97 -8.19
N LEU A 145 -13.69 -13.05 -8.04
CA LEU A 145 -14.93 -13.09 -8.81
C LEU A 145 -14.67 -12.92 -10.33
N PRO A 146 -15.16 -13.84 -11.19
CA PRO A 146 -14.75 -13.95 -12.59
C PRO A 146 -15.16 -12.79 -13.52
N CYS A 147 -16.06 -11.89 -13.09
CA CYS A 147 -16.54 -10.78 -13.94
C CYS A 147 -16.34 -9.38 -13.31
N ILE A 148 -16.28 -9.29 -11.97
CA ILE A 148 -16.20 -8.03 -11.23
C ILE A 148 -14.89 -7.96 -10.44
N GLY A 149 -14.17 -9.08 -10.35
CA GLY A 149 -13.08 -9.21 -9.41
C GLY A 149 -11.87 -8.39 -9.77
N ALA A 150 -11.22 -7.87 -8.72
CA ALA A 150 -10.08 -6.95 -8.85
C ALA A 150 -8.97 -7.52 -9.74
N MET A 151 -8.80 -8.84 -9.79
CA MET A 151 -7.82 -9.51 -10.65
C MET A 151 -8.01 -9.24 -12.15
N HIS A 152 -9.23 -8.90 -12.60
CA HIS A 152 -9.53 -8.70 -14.02
C HIS A 152 -9.35 -7.25 -14.50
N TRP A 153 -9.37 -6.27 -13.60
CA TRP A 153 -9.32 -4.84 -13.97
C TRP A 153 -8.20 -4.06 -13.28
N PHE A 154 -7.59 -4.57 -12.21
CA PHE A 154 -6.47 -3.92 -11.53
C PHE A 154 -5.13 -4.30 -12.18
N GLN A 155 -4.47 -3.34 -12.81
CA GLN A 155 -3.18 -3.54 -13.49
C GLN A 155 -1.96 -3.07 -12.69
N GLY A 156 -2.15 -2.69 -11.43
CA GLY A 156 -1.11 -2.12 -10.58
C GLY A 156 -0.97 -0.60 -10.75
N PRO A 157 -0.15 0.05 -9.91
CA PRO A 157 0.08 1.49 -10.00
C PRO A 157 0.65 1.87 -11.38
N PRO A 158 0.19 2.95 -12.01
CA PRO A 158 0.77 3.46 -13.25
C PRO A 158 2.28 3.66 -13.08
N HIS A 159 3.08 3.16 -14.02
CA HIS A 159 4.51 3.41 -14.03
C HIS A 159 4.72 4.91 -14.19
N VAL A 160 5.16 5.58 -13.12
CA VAL A 160 5.67 6.95 -13.22
C VAL A 160 7.06 6.79 -13.80
N PRO A 161 7.31 7.19 -15.07
CA PRO A 161 8.67 7.21 -15.61
C PRO A 161 9.51 8.02 -14.64
N ASP A 162 10.65 7.47 -14.23
CA ASP A 162 11.52 7.99 -13.17
C ASP A 162 11.38 9.50 -13.09
N ALA A 163 10.67 9.96 -12.05
CA ALA A 163 10.65 11.37 -11.75
C ALA A 163 12.12 11.72 -11.55
N HIS A 164 12.72 12.34 -12.57
CA HIS A 164 13.99 13.00 -12.45
C HIS A 164 13.86 13.76 -11.15
N VAL A 165 14.66 13.35 -10.18
CA VAL A 165 14.94 14.18 -9.02
C VAL A 165 15.66 15.38 -9.63
N GLU A 166 14.88 16.31 -10.17
CA GLU A 166 15.26 17.69 -10.33
C GLU A 166 15.41 18.15 -8.88
N VAL A 167 16.58 17.81 -8.34
CA VAL A 167 17.18 18.49 -7.22
C VAL A 167 17.01 19.95 -7.61
N LEU A 168 16.13 20.65 -6.89
CA LEU A 168 16.04 22.10 -6.95
C LEU A 168 17.49 22.58 -6.77
N GLY A 169 18.09 22.93 -7.90
CA GLY A 169 19.34 23.64 -7.95
C GLY A 169 19.08 24.96 -7.24
N ASP A 170 20.05 25.33 -6.43
CA ASP A 170 20.30 26.69 -6.00
C ASP A 170 19.38 27.15 -4.85
N GLU A 171 19.72 26.76 -3.62
CA GLU A 171 20.31 27.67 -2.62
C GLU A 171 20.82 26.85 -1.39
N GLU A 172 22.00 27.21 -0.89
CA GLU A 172 22.75 26.64 0.25
C GLU A 172 23.42 25.26 0.10
N SER A 173 24.52 25.23 -0.66
CA SER A 173 25.65 24.32 -0.40
C SER A 173 26.62 24.99 0.60
N PRO A 174 26.71 24.59 1.88
CA PRO A 174 27.84 24.99 2.71
C PRO A 174 29.11 24.38 2.11
N ALA A 175 30.08 25.26 1.85
CA ALA A 175 31.34 24.95 1.20
C ALA A 175 32.03 23.71 1.81
N GLY A 176 32.45 22.77 0.95
CA GLY A 176 33.59 21.91 1.27
C GLY A 176 33.45 20.39 1.20
N LEU A 177 32.37 19.79 0.68
CA LEU A 177 32.33 18.33 0.50
C LEU A 177 32.25 17.94 -0.98
N LYS A 178 33.40 17.55 -1.55
CA LYS A 178 33.45 16.94 -2.89
C LYS A 178 32.67 15.60 -2.85
N PRO A 179 31.71 15.35 -3.76
CA PRO A 179 31.10 14.04 -3.89
C PRO A 179 32.16 13.01 -4.27
N GLN A 180 32.41 12.02 -3.41
CA GLN A 180 33.15 10.82 -3.80
C GLN A 180 32.22 9.95 -4.62
N LEU A 181 32.23 10.14 -5.94
CA LEU A 181 31.59 9.22 -6.87
C LEU A 181 32.41 7.93 -6.88
N PRO A 182 31.82 6.73 -6.67
CA PRO A 182 32.57 5.48 -6.79
C PRO A 182 33.07 5.33 -8.24
N ALA A 183 34.36 5.03 -8.38
CA ALA A 183 35.04 4.89 -9.67
C ALA A 183 34.32 3.87 -10.57
N ALA A 184 33.90 4.31 -11.76
CA ALA A 184 33.42 3.44 -12.80
C ALA A 184 34.52 2.42 -13.17
N LYS A 185 34.17 1.13 -13.16
CA LYS A 185 35.07 0.03 -13.51
C LYS A 185 35.36 0.09 -15.02
N PRO A 186 36.63 0.03 -15.48
CA PRO A 186 36.92 0.11 -16.91
C PRO A 186 36.52 -1.20 -17.59
N THR A 187 35.58 -1.13 -18.53
CA THR A 187 35.33 -2.19 -19.52
C THR A 187 36.34 -2.02 -20.65
N GLY A 188 37.38 -2.86 -20.67
CA GLY A 188 38.35 -2.96 -21.75
C GLY A 188 38.05 -4.13 -22.69
N GLY A 189 38.29 -3.92 -23.99
CA GLY A 189 38.30 -4.91 -25.08
C GLY A 189 36.91 -5.28 -25.59
N ASP A 190 36.59 -5.30 -26.88
CA ASP A 190 37.41 -5.52 -28.06
C ASP A 190 36.60 -5.01 -29.27
N ASP A 191 37.25 -4.26 -30.15
CA ASP A 191 36.64 -3.55 -31.28
C ASP A 191 37.21 -4.18 -32.57
N SER A 192 36.70 -5.35 -32.96
CA SER A 192 36.85 -5.88 -34.33
C SER A 192 36.15 -7.23 -34.53
N ALA A 193 34.91 -7.21 -35.03
CA ALA A 193 34.41 -8.18 -36.02
C ALA A 193 32.94 -7.89 -36.36
N HIS A 194 32.59 -8.10 -37.63
CA HIS A 194 31.24 -8.08 -38.22
C HIS A 194 30.71 -6.72 -38.69
N ARG A 195 31.41 -6.16 -39.69
CA ARG A 195 30.72 -5.59 -40.85
C ARG A 195 30.02 -6.71 -41.60
N GLY A 196 28.73 -6.52 -41.91
CA GLY A 196 28.06 -7.19 -43.03
C GLY A 196 26.77 -7.90 -42.66
N ALA A 197 25.64 -7.21 -42.82
CA ALA A 197 24.43 -7.75 -43.47
C ALA A 197 23.38 -6.63 -43.55
N ALA A 198 23.23 -6.09 -44.76
CA ALA A 198 22.11 -5.22 -45.12
C ALA A 198 20.80 -6.04 -45.12
N TYR A 199 19.74 -5.47 -44.53
CA TYR A 199 18.38 -5.99 -44.68
C TYR A 199 17.58 -4.98 -45.52
N ALA A 200 17.23 -5.39 -46.73
CA ALA A 200 16.33 -4.66 -47.63
C ALA A 200 14.86 -4.91 -47.23
N PRO A 201 13.95 -3.93 -47.39
CA PRO A 201 12.52 -4.14 -47.15
C PRO A 201 11.83 -4.73 -48.40
N PRO A 202 10.85 -5.64 -48.25
CA PRO A 202 10.04 -6.10 -49.37
C PRO A 202 8.90 -5.11 -49.66
N ALA A 203 8.77 -4.74 -50.94
CA ALA A 203 7.57 -4.16 -51.51
C ALA A 203 6.59 -5.29 -51.87
N HIS A 204 5.31 -5.13 -51.53
CA HIS A 204 4.12 -5.34 -52.37
C HIS A 204 2.87 -4.96 -51.58
#